data_AF-A0A2K3MG86-F1
#
_entry.id   AF-A0A2K3MG86-F1
#
_cell.length_a   1.000
_cell.length_b   1.000
_cell.length_c   1.000
_cell.angle_alpha   90.00
_cell.angle_beta   90.00
_cell.angle_gamma   90.00
#
_symmetry.space_group_name_H-M   'P 1'
#
loop_
_entity.id
_entity.type
_entity.pdbx_description
1 polymer ?
#
loop_
_entity_poly.entity_id
_entity_poly.type
_entity_poly.pdbx_seq_one_letter_code
_entity_poly.pdbx_strand_id
1 'polypeptide(L)'
;MLTYSIPSIILSEEQLLVCAYNVPNQATINGTRYDDDSDSPAPAKLYVSPTGNWASSTTGIFIESVNLGETYSPQNITKLTMVDAELYTNARVSPISLTYYGFCLANGAYWVNLHFAEIMFPNDKSYHSLGRRVFDIYIQGNLVQKDFNIAEEVGGVGKKVIKLFKDVDVTSNTLEIRLYWAGKGTQSLPDKSVYGPLISAISVKKFA
;
A
#
# COMPACT_ATOMS: atom_id res chain seq x y z
N MET A 1 28.78 -3.95 -3.81
CA MET A 1 27.71 -3.59 -4.74
C MET A 1 26.57 -3.10 -3.88
N LEU A 2 26.40 -1.77 -3.77
CA LEU A 2 25.40 -1.17 -2.89
C LEU A 2 24.02 -1.41 -3.52
N THR A 3 23.25 -2.35 -2.97
CA THR A 3 21.84 -2.54 -3.30
C THR A 3 21.08 -1.34 -2.74
N TYR A 4 20.71 -0.38 -3.59
CA TYR A 4 19.76 0.65 -3.21
C TYR A 4 18.41 -0.04 -3.01
N SER A 5 17.97 -0.16 -1.75
CA SER A 5 16.61 -0.58 -1.44
C SER A 5 15.69 0.55 -1.90
N ILE A 6 14.92 0.30 -2.95
CA ILE A 6 13.92 1.26 -3.42
C ILE A 6 12.82 1.30 -2.35
N PRO A 7 12.39 2.45 -1.87
CA PRO A 7 11.37 2.52 -0.84
C PRO A 7 9.98 2.01 -1.25
N SER A 8 9.02 1.97 -0.33
CA SER A 8 7.61 1.79 -0.70
C SER A 8 7.09 3.09 -1.35
N ILE A 9 6.30 2.95 -2.41
CA ILE A 9 6.09 4.01 -3.40
C ILE A 9 4.60 4.37 -3.40
N ILE A 10 4.17 5.53 -2.91
CA ILE A 10 2.74 5.72 -2.60
C ILE A 10 1.95 6.47 -3.65
N LEU A 11 2.33 7.62 -4.19
CA LEU A 11 1.39 8.39 -5.01
C LEU A 11 1.99 8.84 -6.32
N SER A 12 1.28 8.53 -7.42
CA SER A 12 1.62 9.11 -8.70
C SER A 12 0.85 10.36 -9.09
N GLU A 13 1.59 11.37 -9.51
CA GLU A 13 1.09 12.61 -10.08
C GLU A 13 0.79 12.45 -11.57
N GLU A 14 -0.49 12.46 -11.93
CA GLU A 14 -0.89 13.06 -13.20
C GLU A 14 -1.70 14.35 -13.03
N GLN A 15 -2.06 14.78 -11.80
CA GLN A 15 -2.69 16.09 -11.55
C GLN A 15 -2.88 16.52 -10.06
N LEU A 16 -1.91 16.29 -9.16
CA LEU A 16 -1.87 16.97 -7.84
C LEU A 16 -1.32 18.42 -7.98
N LEU A 17 -1.90 19.17 -8.91
CA LEU A 17 -1.43 20.51 -9.27
C LEU A 17 -2.02 21.59 -8.35
N VAL A 18 -1.75 21.52 -7.04
CA VAL A 18 -1.98 22.67 -6.14
C VAL A 18 -0.84 22.86 -5.12
N CYS A 19 -0.12 21.80 -4.73
CA CYS A 19 0.87 21.87 -3.64
C CYS A 19 2.25 21.22 -3.96
N ALA A 20 2.49 20.72 -5.17
CA ALA A 20 3.71 19.98 -5.50
C ALA A 20 4.97 20.87 -5.54
N TYR A 21 5.81 20.78 -4.49
CA TYR A 21 7.21 21.21 -4.51
C TYR A 21 8.14 20.00 -4.69
N ASN A 22 9.41 20.22 -5.04
CA ASN A 22 10.40 19.15 -5.28
C ASN A 22 10.46 18.14 -4.12
N VAL A 23 9.99 16.91 -4.34
CA VAL A 23 10.09 15.79 -3.39
C VAL A 23 11.50 15.18 -3.49
N PRO A 24 12.24 15.02 -2.38
CA PRO A 24 13.65 14.63 -2.41
C PRO A 24 13.90 13.18 -2.85
N ASN A 25 12.89 12.31 -2.78
CA ASN A 25 12.97 10.91 -3.22
C ASN A 25 11.72 10.55 -4.05
N GLN A 26 11.94 10.11 -5.29
CA GLN A 26 10.87 9.66 -6.19
C GLN A 26 11.35 8.50 -7.04
N ALA A 27 10.44 7.60 -7.38
CA ALA A 27 10.66 6.55 -8.36
C ALA A 27 9.83 6.83 -9.62
N THR A 28 10.35 6.54 -10.81
CA THR A 28 9.55 6.62 -12.04
C THR A 28 9.42 5.23 -12.63
N ILE A 29 8.19 4.73 -12.68
CA ILE A 29 7.89 3.38 -13.17
C ILE A 29 6.89 3.54 -14.31
N ASN A 30 7.27 3.10 -15.51
CA ASN A 30 6.50 3.24 -16.75
C ASN A 30 6.03 4.68 -17.05
N GLY A 31 6.90 5.66 -16.81
CA GLY A 31 6.61 7.08 -17.05
C GLY A 31 5.75 7.74 -15.98
N THR A 32 5.24 6.96 -15.02
CA THR A 32 4.50 7.45 -13.86
C THR A 32 5.48 7.70 -12.72
N ARG A 33 5.58 8.95 -12.27
CA ARG A 33 6.39 9.35 -11.11
C ARG A 33 5.63 9.03 -9.84
N TYR A 34 6.31 8.53 -8.83
CA TYR A 34 5.71 8.26 -7.55
C TYR A 34 6.55 8.77 -6.39
N ASP A 35 5.87 9.28 -5.37
CA ASP A 35 6.48 9.73 -4.13
C ASP A 35 6.89 8.57 -3.23
N ASP A 36 8.09 8.69 -2.68
CA ASP A 36 8.64 7.82 -1.66
C ASP A 36 7.99 8.08 -0.29
N ASP A 37 7.75 7.02 0.46
CA ASP A 37 7.21 7.05 1.81
C ASP A 37 8.16 6.63 2.92
N SER A 38 9.45 6.40 2.64
CA SER A 38 10.57 5.80 3.40
C SER A 38 10.71 6.08 4.89
N ASP A 39 9.85 6.90 5.46
CA ASP A 39 9.85 7.19 6.87
C ASP A 39 9.80 5.91 7.73
N SER A 40 10.49 6.01 8.86
CA SER A 40 10.76 4.89 9.76
C SER A 40 9.44 4.27 10.22
N PRO A 41 9.21 2.99 9.93
CA PRO A 41 8.11 2.19 10.47
C PRO A 41 7.88 2.37 11.98
N ALA A 42 6.63 2.54 12.40
CA ALA A 42 6.28 2.43 13.82
C ALA A 42 4.84 1.92 14.01
N PRO A 43 4.50 1.37 15.20
CA PRO A 43 3.20 0.73 15.46
C PRO A 43 1.98 1.62 15.19
N ALA A 44 1.94 2.80 15.81
CA ALA A 44 0.91 3.80 15.59
C ALA A 44 1.61 5.11 15.19
N LYS A 45 1.53 5.43 13.90
CA LYS A 45 2.27 6.57 13.34
C LYS A 45 1.43 7.31 12.32
N LEU A 46 1.53 8.63 12.38
CA LEU A 46 1.14 9.53 11.31
C LEU A 46 2.42 10.00 10.62
N TYR A 47 2.50 9.80 9.32
CA TYR A 47 3.50 10.38 8.45
C TYR A 47 2.84 11.43 7.56
N VAL A 48 3.52 12.55 7.36
CA VAL A 48 3.11 13.61 6.43
C VAL A 48 4.24 13.79 5.45
N SER A 49 3.92 13.84 4.15
CA SER A 49 4.93 14.02 3.11
C SER A 49 5.67 15.36 3.28
N PRO A 50 6.94 15.47 2.84
CA PRO A 50 7.69 16.72 2.94
C PRO A 50 7.01 17.90 2.21
N THR A 51 6.24 17.61 1.17
CA THR A 51 5.44 18.54 0.39
C THR A 51 4.09 18.87 1.01
N GLY A 52 3.65 18.10 2.02
CA GLY A 52 2.35 18.27 2.68
C GLY A 52 1.14 17.96 1.79
N ASN A 53 1.35 17.40 0.60
CA ASN A 53 0.30 17.04 -0.36
C ASN A 53 -0.34 15.67 -0.04
N TRP A 54 0.25 14.87 0.85
CA TRP A 54 -0.35 13.63 1.32
C TRP A 54 0.16 13.21 2.70
N ALA A 55 -0.57 12.30 3.34
CA ALA A 55 -0.19 11.70 4.61
C ALA A 55 -0.59 10.22 4.66
N SER A 56 0.05 9.47 5.56
CA SER A 56 -0.34 8.10 5.87
C SER A 56 -0.44 7.90 7.38
N SER A 57 -1.39 7.08 7.80
CA SER A 57 -1.57 6.69 9.19
C SER A 57 -1.65 5.18 9.30
N THR A 58 -0.82 4.62 10.17
CA THR A 58 -0.85 3.20 10.54
C THR A 58 -1.29 3.04 11.99
N THR A 59 -2.01 1.96 12.28
CA THR A 59 -2.45 1.63 13.64
C THR A 59 -2.21 0.17 14.02
N GLY A 60 -1.93 -0.04 15.29
CA GLY A 60 -1.78 -1.36 15.89
C GLY A 60 -0.33 -1.69 16.21
N ILE A 61 -0.07 -2.90 16.71
CA ILE A 61 1.28 -3.41 16.90
C ILE A 61 1.31 -4.86 16.46
N PHE A 62 2.39 -5.25 15.80
CA PHE A 62 2.69 -6.66 15.55
C PHE A 62 3.27 -7.28 16.83
N ILE A 63 2.47 -8.12 17.50
CA ILE A 63 2.85 -8.75 18.77
C ILE A 63 3.90 -9.84 18.45
N GLU A 64 5.09 -9.75 19.05
CA GLU A 64 6.25 -10.66 18.82
C GLU A 64 7.12 -10.40 17.58
N SER A 65 6.92 -9.32 16.82
CA SER A 65 7.88 -8.98 15.75
C SER A 65 9.20 -8.47 16.34
N VAL A 66 10.25 -9.30 16.32
CA VAL A 66 11.59 -8.94 16.82
C VAL A 66 12.25 -7.82 16.01
N ASN A 67 11.88 -7.70 14.73
CA ASN A 67 12.33 -6.65 13.80
C ASN A 67 11.16 -5.77 13.40
N LEU A 68 10.69 -4.91 14.32
CA LEU A 68 9.57 -4.00 14.11
C LEU A 68 9.71 -3.21 12.80
N GLY A 69 10.90 -2.68 12.49
CA GLY A 69 11.17 -1.92 11.27
C GLY A 69 10.85 -2.67 9.97
N GLU A 70 11.41 -3.86 9.80
CA GLU A 70 11.24 -4.68 8.60
C GLU A 70 9.78 -5.17 8.44
N THR A 71 9.03 -5.24 9.53
CA THR A 71 7.66 -5.80 9.51
C THR A 71 6.64 -4.85 8.89
N TYR A 72 6.73 -3.53 9.12
CA TYR A 72 5.78 -2.58 8.50
C TYR A 72 6.21 -2.13 7.09
N SER A 73 7.46 -2.40 6.70
CA SER A 73 7.99 -2.16 5.34
C SER A 73 8.68 -3.42 4.82
N PRO A 74 7.93 -4.51 4.57
CA PRO A 74 8.51 -5.77 4.14
C PRO A 74 9.10 -5.67 2.74
N GLN A 75 10.24 -6.35 2.59
CA GLN A 75 10.83 -6.64 1.29
C GLN A 75 10.28 -7.96 0.74
N ASN A 76 10.29 -8.12 -0.58
CA ASN A 76 9.78 -9.32 -1.20
C ASN A 76 10.61 -10.56 -0.85
N ILE A 77 9.97 -11.54 -0.20
CA ILE A 77 10.54 -12.89 -0.05
C ILE A 77 10.01 -13.86 -1.11
N THR A 78 9.03 -13.41 -1.89
CA THR A 78 8.38 -14.16 -2.95
C THR A 78 9.00 -13.83 -4.32
N LYS A 79 9.12 -14.84 -5.19
CA LYS A 79 9.55 -14.63 -6.59
C LYS A 79 8.49 -13.83 -7.35
N LEU A 80 8.85 -12.62 -7.74
CA LEU A 80 8.04 -11.75 -8.59
C LEU A 80 8.10 -12.24 -10.04
N THR A 81 6.95 -12.39 -10.69
CA THR A 81 6.84 -12.95 -12.06
C THR A 81 6.27 -11.95 -13.09
N MET A 82 6.03 -10.71 -12.67
CA MET A 82 5.41 -9.66 -13.48
C MET A 82 6.43 -8.70 -14.12
N VAL A 83 6.00 -8.02 -15.18
CA VAL A 83 6.66 -6.81 -15.70
C VAL A 83 6.48 -5.67 -14.68
N ASP A 84 7.48 -4.80 -14.54
CA ASP A 84 7.55 -3.71 -13.55
C ASP A 84 7.63 -4.18 -12.11
N ALA A 85 8.28 -5.33 -11.88
CA ALA A 85 8.44 -5.92 -10.55
C ALA A 85 9.03 -4.94 -9.53
N GLU A 86 9.79 -3.94 -9.97
CA GLU A 86 10.36 -2.86 -9.15
C GLU A 86 9.32 -2.13 -8.28
N LEU A 87 8.07 -1.93 -8.75
CA LEU A 87 7.01 -1.31 -7.95
C LEU A 87 6.51 -2.23 -6.81
N TYR A 88 6.70 -3.53 -6.96
CA TYR A 88 6.11 -4.58 -6.14
C TYR A 88 7.16 -5.31 -5.29
N THR A 89 8.42 -4.87 -5.29
CA THR A 89 9.48 -5.41 -4.44
C THR A 89 9.28 -5.04 -2.98
N ASN A 90 8.65 -3.89 -2.72
CA ASN A 90 8.35 -3.40 -1.38
C ASN A 90 6.87 -3.06 -1.24
N ALA A 91 6.42 -3.02 0.01
CA ALA A 91 5.06 -2.65 0.35
C ALA A 91 5.01 -1.98 1.73
N ARG A 92 3.91 -1.29 2.01
CA ARG A 92 3.53 -0.92 3.37
C ARG A 92 2.56 -1.91 3.94
N VAL A 93 2.75 -2.23 5.21
CA VAL A 93 1.93 -3.17 5.96
C VAL A 93 1.53 -2.57 7.29
N SER A 94 0.28 -2.81 7.70
CA SER A 94 -0.23 -2.39 9.00
C SER A 94 -0.93 -3.54 9.73
N PRO A 95 -0.83 -3.63 11.07
CA PRO A 95 -1.53 -4.66 11.83
C PRO A 95 -3.05 -4.52 11.76
N ILE A 96 -3.57 -3.30 11.78
CA ILE A 96 -5.03 -3.06 11.88
C ILE A 96 -5.53 -2.18 10.74
N SER A 97 -4.94 -1.01 10.55
CA SER A 97 -5.46 -0.02 9.59
C SER A 97 -4.32 0.77 9.00
N LEU A 98 -4.33 0.86 7.68
CA LEU A 98 -3.45 1.73 6.91
C LEU A 98 -4.34 2.72 6.14
N THR A 99 -4.26 3.99 6.52
CA THR A 99 -5.05 5.06 5.91
C THR A 99 -4.14 6.03 5.19
N TYR A 100 -4.48 6.36 3.96
CA TYR A 100 -3.83 7.38 3.15
C TYR A 100 -4.75 8.56 2.94
N TYR A 101 -4.17 9.74 3.00
CA TYR A 101 -4.84 11.01 2.73
C TYR A 101 -4.11 11.71 1.59
N GLY A 102 -4.82 12.03 0.52
CA GLY A 102 -4.38 12.99 -0.49
C GLY A 102 -4.98 14.35 -0.17
N PHE A 103 -4.15 15.39 -0.04
CA PHE A 103 -4.56 16.76 0.27
C PHE A 103 -4.44 17.66 -0.96
N CYS A 104 -4.99 18.87 -0.86
CA CYS A 104 -4.98 19.87 -1.93
C CYS A 104 -5.57 19.37 -3.26
N LEU A 105 -6.46 18.37 -3.24
CA LEU A 105 -7.08 17.87 -4.47
C LEU A 105 -8.18 18.83 -4.90
N ALA A 106 -8.32 19.08 -6.20
CA ALA A 106 -9.48 19.80 -6.71
C ALA A 106 -10.74 18.96 -6.49
N ASN A 107 -11.86 19.57 -6.11
CA ASN A 107 -13.11 18.82 -6.03
C ASN A 107 -13.49 18.26 -7.41
N GLY A 108 -14.04 17.05 -7.43
CA GLY A 108 -14.42 16.34 -8.64
C GLY A 108 -14.21 14.82 -8.54
N ALA A 109 -14.45 14.15 -9.66
CA ALA A 109 -14.32 12.70 -9.78
C ALA A 109 -12.88 12.28 -10.09
N TYR A 110 -12.44 11.19 -9.47
CA TYR A 110 -11.09 10.64 -9.62
C TYR A 110 -11.13 9.15 -9.95
N TRP A 111 -10.13 8.70 -10.70
CA TRP A 111 -9.77 7.31 -10.84
C TRP A 111 -8.66 7.00 -9.83
N VAL A 112 -8.94 6.06 -8.93
CA VAL A 112 -8.01 5.60 -7.90
C VAL A 112 -7.58 4.17 -8.24
N ASN A 113 -6.30 3.97 -8.48
CA ASN A 113 -5.70 2.65 -8.65
C ASN A 113 -4.93 2.28 -7.39
N LEU A 114 -5.24 1.12 -6.83
CA LEU A 114 -4.51 0.54 -5.72
C LEU A 114 -3.68 -0.64 -6.23
N HIS A 115 -2.36 -0.57 -6.05
CA HIS A 115 -1.40 -1.55 -6.52
C HIS A 115 -1.02 -2.50 -5.38
N PHE A 116 -1.18 -3.80 -5.62
CA PHE A 116 -0.89 -4.83 -4.65
C PHE A 116 -0.05 -5.95 -5.25
N ALA A 117 0.75 -6.60 -4.41
CA ALA A 117 1.29 -7.93 -4.66
C ALA A 117 1.44 -8.66 -3.31
N GLU A 118 1.00 -9.91 -3.23
CA GLU A 118 1.27 -10.72 -2.04
C GLU A 118 2.73 -11.18 -2.11
N ILE A 119 3.56 -10.63 -1.22
CA ILE A 119 5.02 -10.83 -1.22
C ILE A 119 5.54 -11.46 0.08
N MET A 120 4.70 -11.60 1.11
CA MET A 120 5.06 -12.07 2.45
C MET A 120 4.64 -13.51 2.71
N PHE A 121 3.61 -14.01 2.03
CA PHE A 121 3.23 -15.41 2.09
C PHE A 121 3.75 -16.13 0.82
N PRO A 122 4.83 -16.91 0.89
CA PRO A 122 5.39 -17.60 -0.27
C PRO A 122 4.48 -18.74 -0.74
N ASN A 123 4.66 -19.24 -1.96
CA ASN A 123 3.93 -20.41 -2.46
C ASN A 123 4.84 -21.64 -2.59
N ASP A 124 5.58 -21.93 -1.53
CA ASP A 124 6.47 -23.10 -1.43
C ASP A 124 5.85 -24.23 -0.60
N LYS A 125 6.61 -25.30 -0.39
CA LYS A 125 6.17 -26.47 0.39
C LYS A 125 6.25 -26.26 1.91
N SER A 126 6.62 -25.06 2.38
CA SER A 126 6.67 -24.76 3.80
C SER A 126 5.27 -24.45 4.35
N TYR A 127 5.13 -24.46 5.67
CA TYR A 127 3.88 -24.03 6.32
C TYR A 127 3.57 -22.53 6.10
N HIS A 128 4.55 -21.73 5.68
CA HIS A 128 4.40 -20.30 5.42
C HIS A 128 3.39 -20.05 4.27
N SER A 129 3.26 -21.00 3.34
CA SER A 129 2.36 -20.89 2.20
C SER A 129 0.87 -21.03 2.52
N LEU A 130 0.54 -21.42 3.75
CA LEU A 130 -0.82 -21.46 4.25
C LEU A 130 -1.34 -20.08 4.69
N GLY A 131 -0.46 -19.07 4.73
CA GLY A 131 -0.81 -17.71 5.09
C GLY A 131 -1.84 -17.08 4.16
N ARG A 132 -2.82 -16.38 4.72
CA ARG A 132 -3.88 -15.67 4.00
C ARG A 132 -3.97 -14.24 4.49
N ARG A 133 -3.85 -13.30 3.56
CA ARG A 133 -4.07 -11.87 3.79
C ARG A 133 -5.47 -11.50 3.35
N VAL A 134 -6.29 -11.01 4.28
CA VAL A 134 -7.66 -10.59 4.00
C VAL A 134 -7.92 -9.25 4.69
N PHE A 135 -8.37 -8.25 3.95
CA PHE A 135 -8.69 -6.93 4.48
C PHE A 135 -9.79 -6.24 3.67
N ASP A 136 -10.43 -5.26 4.26
CA ASP A 136 -11.42 -4.41 3.60
C ASP A 136 -10.75 -3.16 3.01
N ILE A 137 -11.31 -2.64 1.91
CA ILE A 137 -10.90 -1.39 1.27
C ILE A 137 -12.05 -0.39 1.39
N TYR A 138 -11.75 0.76 1.98
CA TYR A 138 -12.63 1.90 2.06
C TYR A 138 -12.06 3.07 1.26
N ILE A 139 -12.91 3.79 0.55
CA ILE A 139 -12.56 5.04 -0.14
C ILE A 139 -13.61 6.08 0.22
N GLN A 140 -13.18 7.25 0.69
CA GLN A 140 -14.07 8.32 1.18
C GLN A 140 -15.09 7.78 2.22
N GLY A 141 -14.63 6.92 3.14
CA GLY A 141 -15.47 6.27 4.15
C GLY A 141 -16.37 5.13 3.66
N ASN A 142 -16.53 4.93 2.35
CA ASN A 142 -17.39 3.89 1.79
C ASN A 142 -16.63 2.56 1.63
N LEU A 143 -17.24 1.45 2.06
CA LEU A 143 -16.69 0.09 1.83
C LEU A 143 -16.82 -0.27 0.35
N VAL A 144 -15.73 -0.18 -0.40
CA VAL A 144 -15.70 -0.44 -1.85
C VAL A 144 -15.29 -1.87 -2.20
N GLN A 145 -14.57 -2.55 -1.31
CA GLN A 145 -14.23 -3.96 -1.46
C GLN A 145 -14.13 -4.60 -0.07
N LYS A 146 -14.98 -5.59 0.19
CA LYS A 146 -14.95 -6.38 1.42
C LYS A 146 -14.12 -7.65 1.23
N ASP A 147 -13.46 -8.10 2.29
CA ASP A 147 -12.75 -9.38 2.37
C ASP A 147 -11.75 -9.58 1.22
N PHE A 148 -11.06 -8.51 0.81
CA PHE A 148 -10.11 -8.53 -0.28
C PHE A 148 -8.89 -9.40 0.06
N ASN A 149 -8.62 -10.37 -0.81
CA ASN A 149 -7.45 -11.24 -0.74
C ASN A 149 -6.64 -11.13 -2.04
N ILE A 150 -5.44 -10.56 -1.92
CA ILE A 150 -4.56 -10.27 -3.07
C ILE A 150 -4.21 -11.55 -3.84
N ALA A 151 -3.89 -12.64 -3.11
CA ALA A 151 -3.46 -13.89 -3.73
C ALA A 151 -4.62 -14.61 -4.43
N GLU A 152 -5.83 -14.54 -3.90
CA GLU A 152 -7.01 -15.15 -4.52
C GLU A 152 -7.45 -14.40 -5.78
N GLU A 153 -7.36 -13.07 -5.80
CA GLU A 153 -7.74 -12.24 -6.95
C GLU A 153 -7.01 -12.63 -8.25
N VAL A 154 -5.75 -13.05 -8.15
CA VAL A 154 -4.90 -13.42 -9.30
C VAL A 154 -4.41 -14.87 -9.29
N GLY A 155 -5.02 -15.71 -8.44
CA GLY A 155 -4.72 -17.14 -8.34
C GLY A 155 -3.25 -17.43 -8.03
N GLY A 156 -2.66 -16.69 -7.08
CA GLY A 156 -1.31 -16.93 -6.59
C GLY A 156 -0.64 -15.68 -6.02
N VAL A 157 0.50 -15.91 -5.38
CA VAL A 157 1.38 -14.89 -4.77
C VAL A 157 2.46 -14.45 -5.76
N GLY A 158 3.14 -13.33 -5.50
CA GLY A 158 4.19 -12.80 -6.38
C GLY A 158 3.67 -12.33 -7.75
N LYS A 159 2.37 -12.03 -7.82
CA LYS A 159 1.65 -11.49 -8.99
C LYS A 159 1.08 -10.12 -8.66
N LYS A 160 1.06 -9.21 -9.63
CA LYS A 160 0.55 -7.84 -9.43
C LYS A 160 -0.96 -7.83 -9.58
N VAL A 161 -1.61 -7.07 -8.72
CA VAL A 161 -3.04 -6.73 -8.79
C VAL A 161 -3.15 -5.22 -8.81
N ILE A 162 -3.98 -4.70 -9.71
CA ILE A 162 -4.33 -3.28 -9.74
C ILE A 162 -5.85 -3.20 -9.59
N LYS A 163 -6.33 -2.66 -8.46
CA LYS A 163 -7.76 -2.41 -8.24
C LYS A 163 -8.07 -0.97 -8.64
N LEU A 164 -8.78 -0.82 -9.76
CA LEU A 164 -9.26 0.46 -10.26
C LEU A 164 -10.65 0.76 -9.69
N PHE A 165 -10.76 1.87 -8.96
CA PHE A 165 -12.02 2.46 -8.54
C PHE A 165 -12.24 3.74 -9.33
N LYS A 166 -13.31 3.76 -10.13
CA LYS A 166 -13.68 4.90 -10.97
C LYS A 166 -14.65 5.80 -10.21
N ASP A 167 -14.74 7.05 -10.66
CA ASP A 167 -15.74 8.03 -10.23
C ASP A 167 -15.76 8.23 -8.70
N VAL A 168 -14.57 8.27 -8.10
CA VAL A 168 -14.41 8.59 -6.67
C VAL A 168 -14.56 10.08 -6.47
N ASP A 169 -15.63 10.50 -5.80
CA ASP A 169 -15.91 11.91 -5.55
C ASP A 169 -15.07 12.50 -4.42
N VAL A 170 -14.31 13.55 -4.74
CA VAL A 170 -13.61 14.39 -3.78
C VAL A 170 -14.40 15.69 -3.60
N THR A 171 -14.88 15.96 -2.39
CA THR A 171 -15.75 17.11 -2.08
C THR A 171 -15.14 18.09 -1.06
N SER A 172 -14.12 17.65 -0.32
CA SER A 172 -13.47 18.40 0.76
C SER A 172 -11.98 18.65 0.49
N ASN A 173 -11.59 18.68 -0.79
CA ASN A 173 -10.20 18.76 -1.24
C ASN A 173 -9.28 17.65 -0.69
N THR A 174 -9.87 16.61 -0.11
CA THR A 174 -9.20 15.51 0.57
C THR A 174 -9.74 14.18 0.05
N LEU A 175 -8.83 13.28 -0.31
CA LEU A 175 -9.13 11.89 -0.65
C LEU A 175 -8.64 11.00 0.50
N GLU A 176 -9.55 10.23 1.08
CA GLU A 176 -9.22 9.20 2.07
C GLU A 176 -9.31 7.81 1.43
N ILE A 177 -8.25 7.01 1.61
CA ILE A 177 -8.22 5.59 1.27
C ILE A 177 -7.81 4.83 2.52
N ARG A 178 -8.66 3.94 3.02
CA ARG A 178 -8.40 3.15 4.22
C ARG A 178 -8.44 1.67 3.92
N LEU A 179 -7.34 0.99 4.22
CA LEU A 179 -7.26 -0.47 4.20
C LEU A 179 -7.39 -0.96 5.64
N TYR A 180 -8.34 -1.85 5.90
CA TYR A 180 -8.71 -2.22 7.26
C TYR A 180 -8.79 -3.73 7.46
N TRP A 181 -8.14 -4.21 8.51
CA TRP A 181 -8.20 -5.59 8.92
C TRP A 181 -9.38 -5.85 9.86
N ALA A 182 -10.41 -6.52 9.35
CA ALA A 182 -11.61 -6.86 10.12
C ALA A 182 -11.49 -8.20 10.90
N GLY A 183 -10.26 -8.65 11.21
CA GLY A 183 -10.03 -9.87 12.00
C GLY A 183 -10.00 -11.19 11.22
N LYS A 184 -9.97 -11.16 9.88
CA LYS A 184 -9.95 -12.35 9.00
C LYS A 184 -8.55 -12.64 8.43
N GLY A 185 -8.31 -13.88 8.04
CA GLY A 185 -7.02 -14.33 7.52
C GLY A 185 -6.10 -14.88 8.61
N THR A 186 -4.81 -14.98 8.31
CA THR A 186 -3.85 -15.68 9.16
C THR A 186 -3.21 -14.74 10.16
N GLN A 187 -3.33 -15.05 11.46
CA GLN A 187 -2.78 -14.22 12.55
C GLN A 187 -1.46 -14.74 13.13
N SER A 188 -1.17 -16.04 12.97
CA SER A 188 -0.10 -16.72 13.72
C SER A 188 0.84 -17.58 12.88
N LEU A 189 0.76 -17.51 11.55
CA LEU A 189 1.71 -18.16 10.63
C LEU A 189 2.06 -17.16 9.52
N PRO A 190 3.33 -17.05 9.08
CA PRO A 190 4.49 -17.80 9.56
C PRO A 190 5.24 -17.21 10.74
N ASP A 191 5.37 -15.90 10.82
CA ASP A 191 5.67 -15.21 12.07
C ASP A 191 4.34 -14.93 12.76
N LYS A 192 4.30 -14.98 14.09
CA LYS A 192 3.17 -14.37 14.80
C LYS A 192 3.12 -12.90 14.38
N SER A 193 1.95 -12.47 13.93
CA SER A 193 1.69 -11.06 13.68
C SER A 193 2.24 -10.49 12.38
N VAL A 194 1.95 -11.09 11.22
CA VAL A 194 1.95 -10.32 9.95
C VAL A 194 0.59 -10.42 9.24
N TYR A 195 -0.45 -10.11 10.01
CA TYR A 195 -1.82 -9.93 9.53
C TYR A 195 -2.08 -8.49 9.07
N GLY A 196 -3.21 -8.28 8.42
CA GLY A 196 -3.68 -6.95 8.05
C GLY A 196 -3.32 -6.48 6.63
N PRO A 197 -3.64 -5.23 6.29
CA PRO A 197 -3.49 -4.72 4.94
C PRO A 197 -2.04 -4.62 4.49
N LEU A 198 -1.83 -4.88 3.20
CA LEU A 198 -0.58 -4.67 2.49
C LEU A 198 -0.89 -3.87 1.23
N ILE A 199 -0.06 -2.89 0.89
CA ILE A 199 -0.17 -2.15 -0.38
C ILE A 199 1.22 -1.76 -0.90
N SER A 200 1.41 -1.90 -2.21
CA SER A 200 2.67 -1.54 -2.88
C SER A 200 2.66 -0.07 -3.30
N ALA A 201 1.56 0.39 -3.91
CA ALA A 201 1.43 1.76 -4.39
C ALA A 201 -0.02 2.22 -4.58
N ILE A 202 -0.21 3.53 -4.71
CA ILE A 202 -1.47 4.18 -5.07
C ILE A 202 -1.20 5.11 -6.27
N SER A 203 -2.13 5.17 -7.21
CA SER A 203 -2.12 6.21 -8.24
C SER A 203 -3.50 6.85 -8.35
N VAL A 204 -3.52 8.18 -8.43
CA VAL A 204 -4.75 8.96 -8.44
C VAL A 204 -4.73 9.88 -9.65
N LYS A 205 -5.76 9.78 -10.49
CA LYS A 205 -5.91 10.60 -11.70
C LYS A 205 -7.26 11.29 -11.68
N LYS A 206 -7.28 12.61 -11.89
CA LYS A 206 -8.53 13.36 -12.02
C LYS A 206 -9.23 12.95 -13.31
N PHE A 207 -10.51 12.64 -13.22
CA PHE A 207 -11.35 12.48 -14.39
C PHE A 207 -11.70 13.88 -14.95
N ALA A 208 -11.45 14.07 -16.25
CA ALA A 208 -11.62 15.35 -16.93
C ALA A 208 -13.09 15.73 -17.10
#